data_AF-A0A7W1NE60-F1
#
_entry.id   AF-A0A7W1NE60-F1
#
_cell.length_a   1.000
_cell.length_b   1.000
_cell.length_c   1.000
_cell.angle_alpha   90.00
_cell.angle_beta   90.00
_cell.angle_gamma   90.00
#
_symmetry.space_group_name_H-M   'P 1'
#
loop_
_entity.id
_entity.type
_entity.pdbx_description
1 polymer ?
#
loop_
_entity_poly.entity_id
_entity_poly.type
_entity_poly.pdbx_seq_one_letter_code
_entity_poly.pdbx_strand_id
1 'polypeptide(L)'
;MPTISVRKFAISVDGDEVVDFAEKLDYFAGIFAELGLAQTGHYTWRYSDPECMIKTELQPSKDGYFMWAYVQAEDLHEFRLREIADAFGAVVVDRARVAR
;
A
#
# COMPACT_ATOMS: atom_id res chain seq x y z
N MET A 1 -12.95 -5.31 -22.97
CA MET A 1 -11.86 -5.27 -21.97
C MET A 1 -12.53 -5.47 -20.62
N PRO A 2 -12.39 -6.64 -19.96
CA PRO A 2 -12.96 -6.81 -18.63
C PRO A 2 -12.37 -5.73 -17.71
N THR A 3 -13.23 -5.02 -16.99
CA THR A 3 -12.80 -3.99 -16.05
C THR A 3 -12.19 -4.71 -14.84
N ILE A 4 -10.87 -4.79 -14.79
CA ILE A 4 -10.18 -5.36 -13.62
C ILE A 4 -10.51 -4.49 -12.41
N SER A 5 -11.13 -5.11 -11.40
CA SER A 5 -11.55 -4.43 -10.17
C SER A 5 -10.34 -3.95 -9.38
N VAL A 6 -10.39 -2.71 -8.90
CA VAL A 6 -9.39 -2.18 -7.97
C VAL A 6 -9.78 -2.58 -6.56
N ARG A 7 -8.88 -3.24 -5.84
CA ARG A 7 -9.03 -3.58 -4.42
C ARG A 7 -8.17 -2.64 -3.57
N LYS A 8 -8.66 -2.27 -2.38
CA LYS A 8 -7.98 -1.36 -1.44
C LYS A 8 -7.61 -2.12 -0.17
N PHE A 9 -6.36 -1.98 0.25
CA PHE A 9 -5.80 -2.59 1.44
C PHE A 9 -5.18 -1.50 2.32
N ALA A 10 -5.27 -1.68 3.64
CA ALA A 10 -4.47 -0.91 4.58
C ALA A 10 -3.13 -1.62 4.81
N ILE A 11 -2.06 -0.84 4.97
CA ILE A 11 -0.80 -1.33 5.51
C ILE A 11 -0.64 -0.68 6.88
N SER A 12 -0.41 -1.49 7.90
CA SER A 12 -0.42 -1.06 9.30
C SER A 12 0.60 -1.85 10.09
N VAL A 13 1.24 -1.23 11.07
CA VAL A 13 2.13 -1.94 12.02
C VAL A 13 1.34 -2.83 12.98
N ASP A 14 0.04 -2.57 13.12
CA ASP A 14 -0.91 -3.39 13.87
C ASP A 14 -1.73 -4.25 12.89
N GLY A 15 -1.92 -5.53 13.20
CA GLY A 15 -2.68 -6.46 12.35
C GLY A 15 -4.18 -6.45 12.56
N ASP A 16 -4.63 -5.93 13.69
CA ASP A 16 -6.04 -5.87 14.08
C ASP A 16 -6.62 -4.47 13.81
N GLU A 17 -5.77 -3.44 13.81
CA GLU A 17 -6.18 -2.05 13.58
C GLU A 17 -5.37 -1.35 12.48
N VAL A 18 -6.00 -0.35 11.85
CA VAL A 18 -5.30 0.54 10.90
C VAL A 18 -4.77 1.72 11.68
N VAL A 19 -3.48 1.69 11.99
CA VAL A 19 -2.78 2.78 12.68
C VAL A 19 -1.93 3.57 11.68
N ASP A 20 -1.62 4.81 12.04
CA ASP A 20 -0.75 5.67 11.26
C ASP A 20 0.73 5.43 11.60
N PHE A 21 1.55 5.57 10.57
CA PHE A 21 3.00 5.61 10.68
C PHE A 21 3.44 7.00 11.12
N ALA A 22 4.34 7.11 12.09
CA ALA A 22 4.83 8.40 12.62
C ALA A 22 6.04 8.96 11.85
N GLU A 23 6.54 8.21 10.87
CA GLU A 23 7.70 8.55 10.07
C GLU A 23 7.42 9.71 9.11
N LYS A 24 8.50 10.40 8.69
CA LYS A 24 8.42 11.49 7.72
C LYS A 24 8.27 10.97 6.30
N LEU A 25 7.73 11.80 5.41
CA LEU A 25 7.53 11.46 3.99
C LEU A 25 8.77 10.86 3.29
N ASP A 26 9.96 11.40 3.58
CA ASP A 26 11.22 10.98 2.96
C ASP A 26 11.59 9.52 3.30
N TYR A 27 11.17 9.02 4.47
CA TYR A 27 11.37 7.62 4.85
C TYR A 27 10.64 6.68 3.89
N PHE A 28 9.37 6.98 3.60
CA PHE A 28 8.58 6.19 2.66
C PHE A 28 9.11 6.29 1.24
N ALA A 29 9.52 7.48 0.82
CA ALA A 29 10.05 7.70 -0.53
C ALA A 29 11.28 6.82 -0.82
N GLY A 30 12.18 6.68 0.15
CA GLY A 30 13.35 5.81 0.04
C GLY A 30 12.98 4.34 -0.13
N ILE A 31 12.12 3.82 0.76
CA ILE A 31 11.69 2.42 0.71
C ILE A 31 10.89 2.11 -0.57
N PHE A 32 9.98 2.99 -0.96
CA PHE A 32 9.22 2.81 -2.20
C PHE A 32 10.13 2.79 -3.44
N ALA A 33 11.18 3.61 -3.47
CA ALA A 33 12.16 3.59 -4.55
C ALA A 33 12.95 2.28 -4.61
N GLU A 34 13.36 1.73 -3.45
CA GLU A 34 14.02 0.42 -3.36
C GLU A 34 13.13 -0.73 -3.84
N LEU A 35 11.82 -0.63 -3.60
CA LEU A 35 10.81 -1.57 -4.08
C LEU A 35 10.42 -1.36 -5.56
N GLY A 36 11.00 -0.36 -6.23
CA GLY A 36 10.75 -0.07 -7.65
C GLY A 36 9.44 0.68 -7.92
N LEU A 37 8.83 1.29 -6.90
CA LEU A 37 7.68 2.17 -7.10
C LEU A 37 8.14 3.57 -7.51
N ALA A 38 7.54 4.11 -8.57
CA ALA A 38 7.78 5.47 -9.01
C ALA A 38 6.84 6.45 -8.30
N GLN A 39 7.35 7.60 -7.87
CA GLN A 39 6.51 8.67 -7.33
C GLN A 39 5.64 9.27 -8.45
N THR A 40 4.33 9.31 -8.24
CA THR A 40 3.34 9.85 -9.21
C THR A 40 2.59 11.05 -8.67
N GLY A 41 2.67 11.30 -7.36
CA GLY A 41 2.13 12.46 -6.68
C GLY A 41 2.89 12.71 -5.38
N HIS A 42 2.57 13.81 -4.68
CA HIS A 42 3.31 14.17 -3.47
C HIS A 42 3.25 13.08 -2.38
N TYR A 43 2.09 12.43 -2.24
CA TYR A 43 1.85 11.33 -1.31
C TYR A 43 1.50 10.01 -2.01
N THR A 44 1.90 9.85 -3.28
CA THR A 44 1.45 8.72 -4.10
C THR A 44 2.59 8.10 -4.90
N TRP A 45 2.71 6.79 -4.79
CA TRP A 45 3.67 5.97 -5.49
C TRP A 45 2.96 4.89 -6.28
N ARG A 46 3.53 4.50 -7.42
CA ARG A 46 2.95 3.51 -8.31
C ARG A 46 4.01 2.54 -8.80
N TYR A 47 3.69 1.27 -8.67
CA TYR A 47 4.29 0.18 -9.41
C TYR A 47 3.33 -0.21 -10.54
N SER A 48 3.87 -0.52 -11.71
CA SER A 48 3.10 -1.06 -12.82
C SER A 48 3.98 -2.04 -13.59
N ASP A 49 3.46 -3.23 -13.82
CA ASP A 49 4.00 -4.21 -14.74
C ASP A 49 2.86 -4.66 -15.70
N PRO A 50 3.11 -5.60 -16.64
CA PRO A 50 2.07 -6.09 -17.55
C PRO A 50 0.91 -6.85 -16.87
N GLU A 51 1.08 -7.32 -15.64
CA GLU A 51 0.14 -8.20 -14.92
C GLU A 51 -0.63 -7.45 -13.81
N CYS A 52 -0.06 -6.37 -13.28
CA CYS A 52 -0.60 -5.59 -12.18
C CYS A 52 -0.23 -4.11 -12.18
N MET A 53 -1.08 -3.34 -11.52
CA MET A 53 -0.78 -2.00 -11.07
C MET A 53 -1.04 -1.89 -9.58
N ILE A 54 -0.04 -1.42 -8.85
CA ILE A 54 -0.12 -1.17 -7.41
C ILE A 54 0.12 0.31 -7.19
N LYS A 55 -0.87 0.98 -6.59
CA LYS A 55 -0.74 2.37 -6.15
C LYS A 55 -0.70 2.39 -4.63
N THR A 56 0.40 2.87 -4.05
CA THR A 56 0.45 3.21 -2.63
C THR A 56 0.20 4.69 -2.42
N GLU A 57 -0.62 5.00 -1.42
CA GLU A 57 -1.06 6.35 -1.08
C GLU A 57 -0.90 6.56 0.41
N LEU A 58 -0.21 7.65 0.77
CA LEU A 58 -0.09 8.11 2.14
C LEU A 58 -1.17 9.15 2.40
N GLN A 59 -2.09 8.85 3.31
CA GLN A 59 -3.10 9.78 3.75
C GLN A 59 -2.61 10.44 5.05
N PRO A 60 -2.42 11.78 5.08
CA PRO A 60 -2.00 12.48 6.29
C PRO A 60 -2.97 12.24 7.45
N SER A 61 -2.42 11.98 8.64
CA SER A 61 -3.12 11.91 9.92
C SER A 61 -2.67 13.09 10.80
N LYS A 62 -3.10 13.09 12.07
CA LYS A 62 -2.64 14.07 13.06
C LYS A 62 -1.17 13.85 13.43
N ASP A 63 -0.74 12.59 13.51
CA ASP A 63 0.55 12.20 14.07
C ASP A 63 1.50 11.60 13.02
N GLY A 64 1.04 11.44 11.76
CA GLY A 64 1.85 10.97 10.63
C GLY A 64 1.00 10.61 9.39
N TYR A 65 1.05 9.34 8.94
CA TYR A 65 0.41 8.91 7.70
C TYR A 65 -0.25 7.52 7.80
N PHE A 66 -1.49 7.41 7.34
CA PHE A 66 -2.09 6.11 7.01
C PHE A 66 -1.61 5.65 5.63
N MET A 67 -1.23 4.39 5.52
CA MET A 67 -0.81 3.81 4.25
C MET A 67 -1.91 2.96 3.62
N TRP A 68 -2.27 3.31 2.40
CA TRP A 68 -3.24 2.57 1.60
C TRP A 68 -2.59 2.02 0.33
N ALA A 69 -2.78 0.74 0.06
CA ALA A 69 -2.36 0.10 -1.18
C ALA A 69 -3.59 -0.25 -2.03
N TYR A 70 -3.59 0.17 -3.29
CA TYR A 70 -4.63 -0.12 -4.26
C TYR A 70 -4.05 -1.04 -5.32
N VAL A 71 -4.65 -2.21 -5.49
CA VAL A 71 -4.20 -3.24 -6.43
C VAL A 71 -5.22 -3.43 -7.53
N GLN A 72 -4.76 -3.31 -8.76
CA GLN A 72 -5.50 -3.64 -9.96
C GLN A 72 -4.78 -4.79 -10.68
N ALA A 73 -5.29 -6.00 -10.52
CA ALA A 73 -4.77 -7.22 -11.13
C ALA A 73 -5.85 -8.31 -11.20
N GLU A 74 -5.65 -9.34 -12.03
CA GLU A 74 -6.61 -10.44 -12.19
C GLU A 74 -6.70 -11.34 -10.94
N ASP A 75 -5.58 -11.59 -10.26
CA ASP A 75 -5.45 -12.32 -9.00
C ASP A 75 -5.12 -11.38 -7.84
N LEU A 76 -5.07 -11.87 -6.60
CA LEU A 76 -4.97 -11.04 -5.39
C LEU A 76 -3.64 -10.29 -5.24
N HIS A 77 -2.56 -10.72 -5.91
CA HIS A 77 -1.23 -10.08 -5.80
C HIS A 77 -0.76 -9.92 -4.33
N GLU A 78 -1.13 -10.87 -3.45
CA GLU A 78 -0.81 -10.83 -2.02
C GLU A 78 0.70 -10.79 -1.76
N PHE A 79 1.49 -11.43 -2.62
CA PHE A 79 2.95 -11.45 -2.50
C PHE A 79 3.56 -10.05 -2.58
N ARG A 80 3.17 -9.25 -3.59
CA ARG A 80 3.68 -7.88 -3.76
C ARG A 80 3.22 -6.95 -2.64
N LEU A 81 1.96 -7.08 -2.22
CA LEU A 81 1.46 -6.33 -1.08
C LEU A 81 2.22 -6.66 0.21
N ARG A 82 2.55 -7.94 0.39
CA ARG A 82 3.33 -8.39 1.53
C ARG A 82 4.78 -7.90 1.47
N GLU A 83 5.41 -7.88 0.30
CA GLU A 83 6.75 -7.28 0.15
C GLU A 83 6.75 -5.79 0.56
N ILE A 84 5.72 -5.03 0.16
CA ILE A 84 5.57 -3.63 0.59
C ILE A 84 5.40 -3.58 2.11
N ALA A 85 4.50 -4.37 2.68
CA ALA A 85 4.26 -4.37 4.13
C ALA A 85 5.51 -4.77 4.93
N ASP A 86 6.19 -5.85 4.52
CA ASP A 86 7.42 -6.36 5.15
C ASP A 86 8.54 -5.30 5.14
N ALA A 87 8.66 -4.51 4.07
CA ALA A 87 9.64 -3.42 3.99
C ALA A 87 9.41 -2.30 5.01
N PHE A 88 8.17 -2.13 5.47
CA PHE A 88 7.79 -1.21 6.54
C PHE A 88 7.66 -1.89 7.91
N GLY A 89 8.02 -3.18 8.03
CA GLY A 89 7.80 -3.96 9.26
C GLY A 89 6.32 -4.03 9.65
N ALA A 90 5.44 -3.99 8.65
CA ALA A 90 4.00 -3.85 8.78
C ALA A 90 3.27 -5.08 8.21
N VAL A 91 1.95 -5.09 8.34
CA VAL A 91 1.07 -6.13 7.83
C VAL A 91 -0.05 -5.54 6.98
N VAL A 92 -0.55 -6.37 6.06
CA VAL A 92 -1.67 -6.01 5.20
C VAL A 92 -2.98 -6.26 5.94
N VAL A 93 -3.72 -5.19 6.23
CA VAL A 93 -5.03 -5.25 6.86
C VAL A 93 -6.11 -5.19 5.77
N ASP A 94 -6.71 -6.34 5.49
CA ASP A 94 -7.82 -6.46 4.55
C ASP A 94 -9.17 -6.24 5.28
N ARG A 95 -9.66 -5.00 5.26
CA ARG A 95 -10.97 -4.66 5.83
C ARG A 95 -12.14 -5.40 5.17
N ALA A 96 -11.98 -5.96 3.96
CA ALA A 96 -13.03 -6.75 3.32
C ALA A 96 -13.17 -8.15 3.95
N ARG A 97 -12.11 -8.66 4.62
CA ARG A 97 -12.14 -9.91 5.39
C ARG A 97 -12.58 -9.73 6.85
N VAL A 98 -12.33 -8.57 7.45
CA VAL A 98 -12.61 -8.28 8.87
C VAL A 98 -14.12 -8.05 9.13
N ALA A 99 -14.91 -7.67 8.12
CA ALA A 99 -16.34 -7.40 8.27
C ALA A 99 -17.24 -8.66 8.17
N ARG A 100 -16.87 -9.78 8.80
CA ARG A 100 -17.67 -11.02 8.81
C ARG A 100 -18.08 -11.48 10.20
#